data_AF-A0A962QTF8-F1
#
_entry.id   AF-A0A962QTF8-F1
#
_cell.length_a   1.000
_cell.length_b   1.000
_cell.length_c   1.000
_cell.angle_alpha   90.00
_cell.angle_beta   90.00
_cell.angle_gamma   90.00
#
_symmetry.space_group_name_H-M   'P 1'
#
loop_
_entity.id
_entity.type
_entity.pdbx_description
1 polymer ?
#
loop_
_entity_poly.entity_id
_entity_poly.type
_entity_poly.pdbx_seq_one_letter_code
_entity_poly.pdbx_strand_id
1 'polypeptide(L)'
;MSEESAAQRLQRYRSAWRDTPGVADLASRLPTEQQIDAVWAFSDFAAHTCLRNPSLLADLHTSGLLESPYQGGDMAAALAAALQDVADEAALEVQLRRFRQREMLRIVWRDLGGLAPLDETLEDLSELADVCIRQALKCLYGWATAKSGVPRTADGKEQQLIVLGMGKLGARELNLSSDIDLIFCFAEHGRTDGERPLENEQFFTRVGRQLINVLSKQTADGFVFRVDMRLRPFGDAGPLVVTYDAMENYYHSQARDWERYAMVKARAITGDRDEIDALTGMLRAFVYRRYIDFGVIESIRDMKRMIERELHKKGM
;
A
#
# COMPACT_ATOMS: atom_id res chain seq x y z
N MET A 1 -30.89 15.78 -6.38
CA MET A 1 -29.85 16.78 -6.03
C MET A 1 -29.22 17.20 -7.34
N SER A 2 -29.30 18.49 -7.75
CA SER A 2 -28.66 18.90 -8.99
C SER A 2 -27.15 18.78 -8.82
N GLU A 3 -26.47 18.07 -9.71
CA GLU A 3 -25.01 18.02 -9.73
C GLU A 3 -24.47 19.45 -9.90
N GLU A 4 -23.64 19.87 -8.95
CA GLU A 4 -22.90 21.13 -9.03
C GLU A 4 -22.01 21.11 -10.29
N SER A 5 -22.09 22.16 -11.11
CA SER A 5 -21.25 22.22 -12.31
C SER A 5 -19.78 22.42 -11.94
N ALA A 6 -18.85 21.97 -12.79
CA ALA A 6 -17.41 22.17 -12.57
C ALA A 6 -17.05 23.66 -12.37
N ALA A 7 -17.76 24.57 -13.04
CA ALA A 7 -17.58 26.01 -12.89
C ALA A 7 -18.02 26.51 -11.50
N GLN A 8 -19.15 26.01 -10.98
CA GLN A 8 -19.63 26.36 -9.63
C GLN A 8 -18.66 25.84 -8.55
N ARG A 9 -18.22 24.59 -8.69
CA ARG A 9 -17.22 23.97 -7.81
C ARG A 9 -15.93 24.79 -7.78
N LEU A 10 -15.41 25.15 -8.95
CA LEU A 10 -14.17 25.92 -9.07
C LEU A 10 -14.31 27.31 -8.42
N GLN A 11 -15.43 28.00 -8.65
CA GLN A 11 -15.69 29.31 -8.06
C GLN A 11 -15.71 29.23 -6.52
N ARG A 12 -16.34 28.20 -5.96
CA ARG A 12 -16.33 27.93 -4.51
C ARG A 12 -14.91 27.79 -3.97
N TYR A 13 -14.09 26.95 -4.60
CA TYR A 13 -12.71 26.72 -4.15
C TYR A 13 -11.81 27.92 -4.30
N ARG A 14 -11.94 28.71 -5.38
CA ARG A 14 -11.21 29.98 -5.54
C ARG A 14 -11.56 31.02 -4.49
N SER A 15 -12.83 31.08 -4.07
CA SER A 15 -13.24 31.98 -2.98
C SER A 15 -12.59 31.54 -1.68
N ALA A 16 -12.75 30.27 -1.32
CA ALA A 16 -12.18 29.71 -0.10
C ALA A 16 -10.64 29.86 -0.05
N TRP A 17 -9.96 29.68 -1.18
CA TRP A 17 -8.50 29.80 -1.27
C TRP A 17 -8.00 31.22 -0.98
N ARG A 18 -8.68 32.24 -1.52
CA ARG A 18 -8.35 33.64 -1.27
C ARG A 18 -8.52 34.03 0.20
N ASP A 19 -9.52 33.44 0.86
CA ASP A 19 -9.81 33.69 2.28
C ASP A 19 -8.96 32.82 3.22
N THR A 20 -8.19 31.86 2.68
CA THR A 20 -7.38 30.95 3.49
C THR A 20 -6.16 31.68 4.07
N PRO A 21 -5.97 31.69 5.40
CA PRO A 21 -4.84 32.37 6.02
C PRO A 21 -3.48 31.90 5.49
N GLY A 22 -2.58 32.86 5.26
CA GLY A 22 -1.20 32.59 4.82
C GLY A 22 -1.03 32.34 3.32
N VAL A 23 -2.11 32.16 2.54
CA VAL A 23 -2.00 31.94 1.07
C VAL A 23 -1.32 33.12 0.36
N ALA A 24 -1.61 34.36 0.78
CA ALA A 24 -1.00 35.55 0.19
C ALA A 24 0.53 35.56 0.30
N ASP A 25 1.07 35.03 1.40
CA ASP A 25 2.51 34.93 1.64
C ASP A 25 3.19 33.86 0.77
N LEU A 26 2.41 32.97 0.16
CA LEU A 26 2.90 31.88 -0.70
C LEU A 26 2.84 32.21 -2.19
N ALA A 27 2.32 33.38 -2.59
CA ALA A 27 1.98 33.70 -3.97
C ALA A 27 3.10 33.41 -4.99
N SER A 28 4.37 33.65 -4.65
CA SER A 28 5.54 33.41 -5.52
C SER A 28 5.98 31.94 -5.61
N ARG A 29 5.43 31.07 -4.75
CA ARG A 29 5.76 29.64 -4.65
C ARG A 29 4.61 28.75 -5.11
N LEU A 30 3.50 29.33 -5.55
CA LEU A 30 2.33 28.59 -5.99
C LEU A 30 2.37 28.35 -7.51
N PRO A 31 1.76 27.26 -8.00
CA PRO A 31 1.51 27.09 -9.42
C PRO A 31 0.65 28.22 -9.97
N THR A 32 0.62 28.35 -11.30
CA THR A 32 -0.27 29.32 -11.95
C THR A 32 -1.74 29.03 -11.62
N GLU A 33 -2.58 30.07 -11.64
CA GLU A 33 -4.03 29.90 -11.42
C GLU A 33 -4.62 28.89 -12.41
N GLN A 34 -4.18 28.92 -13.67
CA GLN A 34 -4.62 27.97 -14.69
C GLN A 34 -4.33 26.51 -14.33
N GLN A 35 -3.15 26.22 -13.76
CA GLN A 35 -2.79 24.87 -13.30
C GLN A 35 -3.63 24.46 -12.10
N ILE A 36 -3.85 25.37 -11.14
CA ILE A 36 -4.72 25.15 -9.98
C ILE A 36 -6.14 24.81 -10.44
N ASP A 37 -6.70 25.58 -11.37
CA ASP A 37 -8.05 25.41 -11.88
C ASP A 37 -8.24 24.07 -12.59
N ALA A 38 -7.26 23.70 -13.43
CA ALA A 38 -7.29 22.45 -14.18
C ALA A 38 -7.43 21.24 -13.25
N VAL A 39 -6.82 21.29 -12.06
CA VAL A 39 -6.92 20.21 -11.08
C VAL A 39 -8.18 20.35 -10.21
N TRP A 40 -8.49 21.54 -9.71
CA TRP A 40 -9.60 21.75 -8.77
C TRP A 40 -10.99 21.65 -9.39
N ALA A 41 -11.11 21.89 -10.70
CA ALA A 41 -12.37 21.67 -11.41
C ALA A 41 -12.82 20.20 -11.36
N PHE A 42 -11.87 19.26 -11.29
CA PHE A 42 -12.12 17.82 -11.41
C PHE A 42 -11.75 17.01 -10.15
N SER A 43 -11.16 17.62 -9.12
CA SER A 43 -10.80 16.93 -7.88
C SER A 43 -11.11 17.73 -6.62
N ASP A 44 -12.23 17.37 -5.98
CA ASP A 44 -12.55 17.84 -4.63
C ASP A 44 -11.45 17.44 -3.62
N PHE A 45 -10.84 16.26 -3.80
CA PHE A 45 -9.75 15.79 -2.94
C PHE A 45 -8.54 16.74 -2.99
N ALA A 46 -8.11 17.14 -4.19
CA ALA A 46 -6.97 18.03 -4.36
C ALA A 46 -7.29 19.43 -3.80
N ALA A 47 -8.48 19.96 -4.12
CA ALA A 47 -8.91 21.27 -3.64
C ALA A 47 -8.98 21.32 -2.10
N HIS A 48 -9.64 20.35 -1.45
CA HIS A 48 -9.72 20.28 0.00
C HIS A 48 -8.35 20.09 0.65
N THR A 49 -7.46 19.28 0.04
CA THR A 49 -6.09 19.09 0.55
C THR A 49 -5.31 20.40 0.52
N CYS A 50 -5.39 21.14 -0.58
CA CYS A 50 -4.71 22.44 -0.70
C CYS A 50 -5.29 23.45 0.30
N LEU A 51 -6.61 23.58 0.40
CA LEU A 51 -7.26 24.50 1.35
C LEU A 51 -6.87 24.22 2.81
N ARG A 52 -6.77 22.94 3.19
CA ARG A 52 -6.38 22.55 4.55
C ARG A 52 -4.90 22.80 4.81
N ASN A 53 -4.05 22.68 3.80
CA ASN A 53 -2.62 22.89 3.93
C ASN A 53 -2.05 23.59 2.67
N PRO A 54 -2.15 24.93 2.59
CA PRO A 54 -1.63 25.68 1.45
C PRO A 54 -0.12 25.52 1.23
N SER A 55 0.63 25.38 2.32
CA SER A 55 2.09 25.21 2.25
C SER A 55 2.49 23.95 1.51
N LEU A 56 1.70 22.87 1.61
CA LEU A 56 1.94 21.61 0.90
C LEU A 56 1.98 21.81 -0.62
N LEU A 57 1.04 22.59 -1.18
CA LEU A 57 1.01 22.86 -2.60
C LEU A 57 2.23 23.68 -3.03
N ALA A 58 2.57 24.71 -2.26
CA ALA A 58 3.73 25.54 -2.53
C ALA A 58 5.05 24.76 -2.48
N ASP A 59 5.18 23.84 -1.51
CA ASP A 59 6.38 23.02 -1.35
C ASP A 59 6.51 21.98 -2.48
N LEU A 60 5.39 21.37 -2.91
CA LEU A 60 5.37 20.47 -4.07
C LEU A 60 5.71 21.21 -5.38
N HIS A 61 5.23 22.45 -5.56
CA HIS A 61 5.58 23.25 -6.73
C HIS A 61 7.05 23.67 -6.72
N THR A 62 7.52 24.22 -5.60
CA THR A 62 8.91 24.69 -5.44
C THR A 62 9.93 23.57 -5.62
N SER A 63 9.59 22.34 -5.21
CA SER A 63 10.44 21.17 -5.40
C SER A 63 10.44 20.62 -6.83
N GLY A 64 9.58 21.12 -7.72
CA GLY A 64 9.43 20.62 -9.11
C GLY A 64 8.68 19.29 -9.22
N LEU A 65 8.22 18.71 -8.11
CA LEU A 65 7.59 17.39 -8.07
C LEU A 65 6.18 17.36 -8.67
N LEU A 66 5.54 18.51 -8.87
CA LEU A 66 4.30 18.59 -9.63
C LEU A 66 4.53 18.39 -11.14
N GLU A 67 5.72 18.69 -11.63
CA GLU A 67 6.03 18.73 -13.07
C GLU A 67 6.88 17.53 -13.50
N SER A 68 7.73 17.01 -12.60
CA SER A 68 8.62 15.89 -12.89
C SER A 68 8.22 14.61 -12.13
N PRO A 69 8.34 13.43 -12.77
CA PRO A 69 8.16 12.15 -12.09
C PRO A 69 9.29 11.91 -11.09
N TYR A 70 9.05 11.05 -10.10
CA TYR A 70 10.14 10.51 -9.29
C TYR A 70 11.03 9.60 -10.15
N GLN A 71 12.32 9.57 -9.84
CA GLN A 71 13.21 8.52 -10.30
C GLN A 71 13.22 7.35 -9.31
N GLY A 72 13.75 6.21 -9.75
CA GLY A 72 13.77 4.98 -8.95
C GLY A 72 14.42 5.19 -7.57
N GLY A 73 13.61 5.03 -6.51
CA GLY A 73 14.04 5.16 -5.12
C GLY A 73 13.82 6.53 -4.47
N ASP A 74 13.48 7.57 -5.22
CA ASP A 74 13.31 8.92 -4.67
C ASP A 74 12.18 8.99 -3.64
N MET A 75 11.02 8.37 -3.93
CA MET A 75 9.89 8.31 -3.00
C MET A 75 10.27 7.58 -1.70
N ALA A 76 11.02 6.49 -1.82
CA ALA A 76 11.51 5.72 -0.69
C ALA A 76 12.47 6.54 0.18
N ALA A 77 13.36 7.30 -0.45
CA ALA A 77 14.28 8.20 0.24
C ALA A 77 13.54 9.36 0.92
N ALA A 78 12.55 9.95 0.26
CA ALA A 78 11.72 11.01 0.83
C ALA A 78 10.96 10.55 2.07
N LEU A 79 10.36 9.35 2.05
CA LEU A 79 9.70 8.81 3.25
C LEU A 79 10.73 8.46 4.33
N ALA A 80 11.87 7.86 3.97
CA ALA A 80 12.91 7.55 4.94
C ALA A 80 13.38 8.80 5.70
N ALA A 81 13.59 9.91 4.99
CA ALA A 81 13.94 11.19 5.59
C ALA A 81 12.84 11.72 6.53
N ALA A 82 11.57 11.63 6.11
CA ALA A 82 10.43 12.04 6.94
C ALA A 82 10.24 11.21 8.22
N LEU A 83 10.78 9.98 8.24
CA LEU A 83 10.69 9.06 9.38
C LEU A 83 11.95 9.01 10.25
N GLN A 84 13.01 9.77 9.92
CA GLN A 84 14.30 9.68 10.61
C GLN A 84 14.20 9.92 12.12
N ASP A 85 13.37 10.86 12.55
CA ASP A 85 13.22 11.26 13.97
C ASP A 85 11.95 10.66 14.63
N VAL A 86 11.31 9.70 13.98
CA VAL A 86 10.10 9.06 14.52
C VAL A 86 10.49 8.03 15.58
N ALA A 87 10.05 8.28 16.81
CA ALA A 87 10.43 7.46 17.97
C ALA A 87 9.33 6.49 18.43
N ASP A 88 8.08 6.68 18.01
CA ASP A 88 6.95 5.86 18.45
C ASP A 88 5.87 5.66 17.37
N GLU A 89 4.97 4.72 17.65
CA GLU A 89 3.90 4.31 16.73
C GLU A 89 2.93 5.46 16.40
N ALA A 90 2.68 6.38 17.33
CA ALA A 90 1.76 7.50 17.12
C ALA A 90 2.37 8.54 16.17
N ALA A 91 3.66 8.85 16.32
CA ALA A 91 4.40 9.73 15.41
C ALA A 91 4.53 9.09 14.01
N LEU A 92 4.78 7.77 13.94
CA LEU A 92 4.80 7.02 12.67
C LEU A 92 3.47 7.11 11.94
N GLU A 93 2.38 6.87 12.67
CA GLU A 93 1.00 7.00 12.19
C GLU A 93 0.74 8.38 11.56
N VAL A 94 1.17 9.47 12.21
CA VAL A 94 0.99 10.84 11.71
C VAL A 94 1.83 11.08 10.46
N GLN A 95 3.12 10.70 10.47
CA GLN A 95 4.02 10.95 9.34
C GLN A 95 3.62 10.17 8.09
N LEU A 96 3.21 8.91 8.23
CA LEU A 96 2.71 8.11 7.10
C LEU A 96 1.47 8.75 6.46
N ARG A 97 0.52 9.27 7.26
CA ARG A 97 -0.68 9.94 6.73
C ARG A 97 -0.32 11.25 6.02
N ARG A 98 0.59 12.05 6.58
CA ARG A 98 1.08 13.27 5.93
C ARG A 98 1.79 12.98 4.62
N PHE A 99 2.66 11.97 4.61
CA PHE A 99 3.36 11.55 3.41
C PHE A 99 2.39 11.05 2.33
N ARG A 100 1.45 10.18 2.70
CA ARG A 100 0.39 9.70 1.79
C ARG A 100 -0.44 10.86 1.24
N GLN A 101 -0.82 11.84 2.07
CA GLN A 101 -1.57 13.00 1.58
C GLN A 101 -0.75 13.82 0.57
N ARG A 102 0.52 14.07 0.86
CA ARG A 102 1.45 14.78 -0.02
C ARG A 102 1.59 14.07 -1.37
N GLU A 103 1.85 12.78 -1.34
CA GLU A 103 2.08 11.99 -2.54
C GLU A 103 0.81 11.79 -3.35
N MET A 104 -0.34 11.59 -2.71
CA MET A 104 -1.63 11.54 -3.41
C MET A 104 -1.97 12.87 -4.10
N LEU A 105 -1.66 14.01 -3.48
CA LEU A 105 -1.84 15.30 -4.13
C LEU A 105 -0.93 15.40 -5.37
N ARG A 106 0.35 15.04 -5.24
CA ARG A 106 1.31 15.02 -6.36
C ARG A 106 0.80 14.16 -7.53
N ILE A 107 0.39 12.92 -7.23
CA ILE A 107 -0.08 11.96 -8.25
C ILE A 107 -1.36 12.48 -8.94
N VAL A 108 -2.37 12.89 -8.17
CA VAL A 108 -3.63 13.43 -8.72
C VAL A 108 -3.39 14.70 -9.53
N TRP A 109 -2.46 15.54 -9.11
CA TRP A 109 -2.09 16.75 -9.85
C TRP A 109 -1.47 16.41 -11.20
N ARG A 110 -0.53 15.46 -11.24
CA ARG A 110 0.13 15.04 -12.48
C ARG A 110 -0.85 14.36 -13.43
N ASP A 111 -1.75 13.52 -12.92
CA ASP A 111 -2.80 12.84 -13.69
C ASP A 111 -3.76 13.84 -14.33
N LEU A 112 -4.41 14.70 -13.52
CA LEU A 112 -5.39 15.67 -14.02
C LEU A 112 -4.77 16.82 -14.82
N GLY A 113 -3.50 17.14 -14.57
CA GLY A 113 -2.73 18.10 -15.37
C GLY A 113 -2.28 17.56 -16.72
N GLY A 114 -2.48 16.27 -17.01
CA GLY A 114 -1.99 15.62 -18.24
C GLY A 114 -0.46 15.50 -18.29
N LEU A 115 0.19 15.48 -17.12
CA LEU A 115 1.66 15.45 -16.96
C LEU A 115 2.21 14.04 -16.73
N ALA A 116 1.34 13.07 -16.44
CA ALA A 116 1.67 11.66 -16.28
C ALA A 116 0.72 10.79 -17.10
N PRO A 117 1.22 9.79 -17.87
CA PRO A 117 0.37 8.78 -18.48
C PRO A 117 -0.19 7.82 -17.42
N LEU A 118 -1.25 7.07 -17.78
CA LEU A 118 -1.91 6.13 -16.87
C LEU A 118 -0.94 5.13 -16.22
N ASP A 119 -0.01 4.56 -16.98
CA ASP A 119 0.95 3.58 -16.46
C ASP A 119 1.84 4.18 -15.36
N GLU A 120 2.25 5.45 -15.51
CA GLU A 120 3.01 6.16 -14.47
C GLU A 120 2.14 6.41 -13.23
N THR A 121 0.88 6.82 -13.41
CA THR A 121 -0.05 7.03 -12.29
C THR A 121 -0.30 5.74 -11.50
N LEU A 122 -0.50 4.61 -12.17
CA LEU A 122 -0.69 3.30 -11.54
C LEU A 122 0.57 2.83 -10.79
N GLU A 123 1.73 3.06 -11.40
CA GLU A 123 3.03 2.74 -10.83
C GLU A 123 3.33 3.58 -9.57
N ASP A 124 3.11 4.90 -9.63
CA ASP A 124 3.30 5.80 -8.51
C ASP A 124 2.38 5.47 -7.31
N LEU A 125 1.13 5.08 -7.59
CA LEU A 125 0.18 4.64 -6.54
C LEU A 125 0.63 3.34 -5.89
N SER A 126 1.16 2.41 -6.69
CA SER A 126 1.67 1.13 -6.22
C SER A 126 2.95 1.30 -5.42
N GLU A 127 3.88 2.14 -5.89
CA GLU A 127 5.12 2.46 -5.19
C GLU A 127 4.84 3.19 -3.87
N LEU A 128 3.85 4.09 -3.81
CA LEU A 128 3.44 4.74 -2.56
C LEU A 128 3.00 3.73 -1.50
N ALA A 129 2.25 2.70 -1.89
CA ALA A 129 1.85 1.63 -0.98
C ALA A 129 3.06 0.80 -0.54
N ASP A 130 3.89 0.36 -1.48
CA ASP A 130 5.11 -0.41 -1.23
C ASP A 130 6.06 0.32 -0.26
N VAL A 131 6.34 1.59 -0.52
CA VAL A 131 7.24 2.42 0.30
C VAL A 131 6.69 2.62 1.71
N CYS A 132 5.39 2.92 1.83
CA CYS A 132 4.74 3.02 3.14
C CYS A 132 4.85 1.70 3.93
N ILE A 133 4.59 0.56 3.29
CA ILE A 133 4.66 -0.77 3.91
C ILE A 133 6.10 -1.06 4.36
N ARG A 134 7.09 -0.91 3.48
CA ARG A 134 8.50 -1.20 3.77
C ARG A 134 9.01 -0.36 4.94
N GLN A 135 8.79 0.95 4.90
CA GLN A 135 9.33 1.85 5.92
C GLN A 135 8.59 1.71 7.26
N ALA A 136 7.26 1.54 7.24
CA ALA A 136 6.50 1.27 8.46
C ALA A 136 6.97 -0.04 9.11
N LEU A 137 7.13 -1.11 8.33
CA LEU A 137 7.62 -2.39 8.83
C LEU A 137 9.04 -2.24 9.42
N LYS A 138 9.93 -1.50 8.74
CA LYS A 138 11.29 -1.25 9.23
C LYS A 138 11.30 -0.60 10.62
N CYS A 139 10.50 0.45 10.83
CA CYS A 139 10.39 1.10 12.14
C CYS A 139 9.84 0.12 13.20
N LEU A 140 8.72 -0.53 12.90
CA LEU A 140 8.04 -1.43 13.84
C LEU A 140 8.90 -2.64 14.21
N TYR A 141 9.57 -3.25 13.24
CA TYR A 141 10.49 -4.35 13.46
C TYR A 141 11.71 -3.92 14.28
N GLY A 142 12.28 -2.74 14.00
CA GLY A 142 13.37 -2.16 14.79
C GLY A 142 13.02 -1.98 16.27
N TRP A 143 11.83 -1.43 16.56
CA TRP A 143 11.37 -1.27 17.95
C TRP A 143 11.05 -2.62 18.62
N ALA A 144 10.46 -3.56 17.88
CA ALA A 144 10.14 -4.88 18.39
C ALA A 144 11.40 -5.69 18.72
N THR A 145 12.41 -5.65 17.84
CA THR A 145 13.70 -6.34 18.05
C THR A 145 14.50 -5.72 19.20
N ALA A 146 14.50 -4.38 19.33
CA ALA A 146 15.12 -3.71 20.48
C ALA A 146 14.52 -4.17 21.83
N LYS A 147 13.26 -4.59 21.85
CA LYS A 147 12.56 -5.04 23.06
C LYS A 147 12.66 -6.55 23.30
N SER A 148 12.62 -7.36 22.25
CA SER A 148 12.43 -8.82 22.36
C SER A 148 13.55 -9.65 21.75
N GLY A 149 14.57 -9.01 21.18
CA GLY A 149 15.61 -9.67 20.38
C GLY A 149 15.17 -9.91 18.93
N VAL A 150 16.13 -10.33 18.12
CA VAL A 150 15.96 -10.67 16.71
C VAL A 150 15.35 -12.07 16.59
N PRO A 151 14.25 -12.25 15.83
CA PRO A 151 13.73 -13.56 15.45
C PRO A 151 14.79 -14.37 14.71
N ARG A 152 15.09 -15.57 15.21
CA ARG A 152 16.03 -16.50 14.59
C ARG A 152 15.42 -17.87 14.39
N THR A 153 15.92 -18.56 13.36
CA THR A 153 15.67 -19.98 13.15
C THR A 153 16.31 -20.83 14.23
N ALA A 154 16.01 -22.13 14.26
CA ALA A 154 16.69 -23.09 15.14
C ALA A 154 18.22 -23.09 14.95
N ASP A 155 18.68 -22.86 13.72
CA ASP A 155 20.10 -22.79 13.36
C ASP A 155 20.72 -21.40 13.54
N GLY A 156 19.97 -20.44 14.11
CA GLY A 156 20.46 -19.10 14.45
C GLY A 156 20.44 -18.07 13.30
N LYS A 157 19.87 -18.42 12.14
CA LYS A 157 19.71 -17.49 11.01
C LYS A 157 18.63 -16.46 11.34
N GLU A 158 18.89 -15.18 11.06
CA GLU A 158 17.88 -14.12 11.23
C GLU A 158 16.71 -14.31 10.29
N GLN A 159 15.52 -13.95 10.76
CA GLN A 159 14.29 -14.02 10.00
C GLN A 159 13.56 -12.67 10.05
N GLN A 160 12.85 -12.38 8.97
CA GLN A 160 12.03 -11.18 8.86
C GLN A 160 10.61 -11.49 8.43
N LEU A 161 9.76 -10.50 8.61
CA LEU A 161 8.38 -10.55 8.14
C LEU A 161 8.34 -10.24 6.64
N ILE A 162 7.82 -11.17 5.87
CA ILE A 162 7.58 -11.02 4.44
C ILE A 162 6.15 -10.59 4.24
N VAL A 163 5.98 -9.46 3.55
CA VAL A 163 4.70 -8.92 3.14
C VAL A 163 4.53 -9.17 1.65
N LEU A 164 3.57 -10.02 1.30
CA LEU A 164 3.13 -10.20 -0.08
C LEU A 164 2.04 -9.18 -0.40
N GLY A 165 2.26 -8.38 -1.43
CA GLY A 165 1.21 -7.62 -2.10
C GLY A 165 0.43 -8.53 -3.04
N MET A 166 -0.88 -8.49 -2.95
CA MET A 166 -1.80 -9.30 -3.75
C MET A 166 -2.62 -8.41 -4.70
N GLY A 167 -3.34 -9.03 -5.62
CA GLY A 167 -4.28 -8.32 -6.49
C GLY A 167 -3.63 -7.17 -7.25
N LYS A 168 -4.24 -5.97 -7.15
CA LYS A 168 -3.74 -4.77 -7.84
C LYS A 168 -2.39 -4.29 -7.32
N LEU A 169 -2.16 -4.38 -6.01
CA LEU A 169 -0.88 -3.99 -5.41
C LEU A 169 0.26 -4.93 -5.87
N GLY A 170 -0.02 -6.22 -5.87
CA GLY A 170 0.94 -7.22 -6.32
C GLY A 170 1.32 -7.05 -7.80
N ALA A 171 0.34 -6.72 -8.65
CA ALA A 171 0.53 -6.45 -10.07
C ALA A 171 0.96 -5.01 -10.41
N ARG A 172 1.22 -4.14 -9.42
CA ARG A 172 1.59 -2.73 -9.60
C ARG A 172 0.59 -1.91 -10.44
N GLU A 173 -0.69 -2.12 -10.19
CA GLU A 173 -1.82 -1.49 -10.88
C GLU A 173 -2.84 -0.89 -9.89
N LEU A 174 -2.36 -0.37 -8.75
CA LEU A 174 -3.24 0.27 -7.78
C LEU A 174 -3.97 1.47 -8.39
N ASN A 175 -5.23 1.66 -7.98
CA ASN A 175 -5.99 2.87 -8.28
C ASN A 175 -6.20 3.73 -7.03
N LEU A 176 -6.65 4.97 -7.21
CA LEU A 176 -6.75 6.01 -6.16
C LEU A 176 -7.54 5.59 -4.89
N SER A 177 -8.45 4.62 -5.01
CA SER A 177 -9.34 4.18 -3.94
C SER A 177 -9.29 2.66 -3.71
N SER A 178 -8.20 2.01 -4.13
CA SER A 178 -8.02 0.58 -3.90
C SER A 178 -7.68 0.29 -2.44
N ASP A 179 -8.19 -0.84 -1.96
CA ASP A 179 -7.65 -1.49 -0.78
C ASP A 179 -6.29 -2.11 -1.13
N ILE A 180 -5.42 -2.31 -0.14
CA ILE A 180 -4.19 -3.08 -0.29
C ILE A 180 -4.40 -4.48 0.27
N ASP A 181 -4.38 -5.47 -0.61
CA ASP A 181 -4.50 -6.87 -0.26
C ASP A 181 -3.13 -7.42 0.16
N LEU A 182 -2.98 -7.87 1.40
CA LEU A 182 -1.71 -8.33 1.96
C LEU A 182 -1.78 -9.76 2.51
N ILE A 183 -0.67 -10.48 2.42
CA ILE A 183 -0.43 -11.74 3.15
C ILE A 183 0.91 -11.64 3.88
N PHE A 184 0.94 -12.07 5.14
CA PHE A 184 2.16 -12.07 5.94
C PHE A 184 2.70 -13.48 6.12
N CYS A 185 4.00 -13.64 5.92
CA CYS A 185 4.70 -14.89 6.13
C CYS A 185 6.13 -14.69 6.61
N PHE A 186 6.75 -15.76 7.10
CA PHE A 186 8.15 -15.83 7.49
C PHE A 186 8.64 -17.26 7.23
N ALA A 187 9.96 -17.47 7.17
CA ALA A 187 10.49 -18.73 6.65
C ALA A 187 10.04 -19.97 7.45
N GLU A 188 10.37 -20.01 8.74
CA GLU A 188 10.21 -21.21 9.57
C GLU A 188 10.09 -20.87 11.06
N HIS A 189 9.68 -21.87 11.86
CA HIS A 189 9.56 -21.78 13.30
C HIS A 189 10.90 -21.45 13.97
N GLY A 190 10.84 -20.75 15.10
CA GLY A 190 12.04 -20.35 15.84
C GLY A 190 11.70 -19.41 16.98
N ARG A 191 12.72 -18.75 17.53
CA ARG A 191 12.56 -17.86 18.68
C ARG A 191 13.36 -16.59 18.53
N THR A 192 12.93 -15.54 19.21
CA THR A 192 13.77 -14.35 19.39
C THR A 192 14.94 -14.61 20.32
N ASP A 193 16.06 -13.94 20.07
CA ASP A 193 17.32 -14.09 20.83
C ASP A 193 17.47 -13.16 22.05
N GLY A 194 16.40 -12.48 22.45
CA GLY A 194 16.40 -11.57 23.61
C GLY A 194 16.31 -12.29 24.95
N GLU A 195 16.43 -11.54 26.06
CA GLU A 195 16.41 -12.09 27.44
C GLU A 195 15.17 -12.96 27.75
N ARG A 196 14.04 -12.66 27.11
CA ARG A 196 12.79 -13.43 27.20
C ARG A 196 12.38 -13.89 25.80
N PRO A 197 12.86 -15.05 25.33
CA PRO A 197 12.61 -15.54 23.99
C PRO A 197 11.11 -15.70 23.71
N LEU A 198 10.63 -15.07 22.64
CA LEU A 198 9.28 -15.26 22.11
C LEU A 198 9.33 -16.24 20.94
N GLU A 199 8.26 -17.02 20.74
CA GLU A 199 8.10 -17.75 19.47
C GLU A 199 7.99 -16.76 18.31
N ASN A 200 8.59 -17.09 17.17
CA ASN A 200 8.58 -16.22 15.99
C ASN A 200 7.16 -15.90 15.51
N GLU A 201 6.21 -16.85 15.61
CA GLU A 201 4.80 -16.62 15.28
C GLU A 201 4.21 -15.52 16.14
N GLN A 202 4.54 -15.51 17.44
CA GLN A 202 4.02 -14.51 18.37
C GLN A 202 4.65 -13.15 18.10
N PHE A 203 5.95 -13.10 17.84
CA PHE A 203 6.67 -11.88 17.48
C PHE A 203 6.10 -11.28 16.20
N PHE A 204 6.04 -12.05 15.12
CA PHE A 204 5.57 -11.59 13.82
C PHE A 204 4.08 -11.28 13.79
N THR A 205 3.24 -12.00 14.54
CA THR A 205 1.82 -11.64 14.68
C THR A 205 1.65 -10.29 15.35
N ARG A 206 2.49 -9.94 16.35
CA ARG A 206 2.44 -8.61 16.98
C ARG A 206 2.86 -7.52 16.00
N VAL A 207 4.01 -7.69 15.35
CA VAL A 207 4.51 -6.72 14.35
C VAL A 207 3.51 -6.55 13.20
N GLY A 208 2.95 -7.65 12.67
CA GLY A 208 1.94 -7.61 11.61
C GLY A 208 0.66 -6.87 12.03
N ARG A 209 0.18 -7.05 13.27
CA ARG A 209 -0.97 -6.28 13.79
C ARG A 209 -0.66 -4.79 13.89
N GLN A 210 0.53 -4.42 14.34
CA GLN A 210 0.95 -3.02 14.39
C GLN A 210 1.05 -2.44 12.98
N LEU A 211 1.60 -3.18 12.02
CA LEU A 211 1.68 -2.75 10.63
C LEU A 211 0.29 -2.48 10.04
N ILE A 212 -0.67 -3.39 10.26
CA ILE A 212 -2.07 -3.15 9.86
C ILE A 212 -2.60 -1.89 10.53
N ASN A 213 -2.43 -1.74 11.85
CA ASN A 213 -2.92 -0.60 12.60
C ASN A 213 -2.38 0.74 12.07
N VAL A 214 -1.06 0.87 11.87
CA VAL A 214 -0.48 2.14 11.41
C VAL A 214 -0.90 2.52 9.99
N LEU A 215 -1.22 1.53 9.15
CA LEU A 215 -1.69 1.75 7.78
C LEU A 215 -3.19 2.07 7.72
N SER A 216 -4.02 1.33 8.48
CA SER A 216 -5.47 1.31 8.30
C SER A 216 -6.26 2.12 9.31
N LYS A 217 -5.68 2.49 10.45
CA LYS A 217 -6.40 3.20 11.50
C LYS A 217 -6.92 4.54 10.98
N GLN A 218 -8.22 4.76 11.16
CA GLN A 218 -8.88 5.99 10.78
C GLN A 218 -8.75 7.03 11.90
N THR A 219 -8.31 8.23 11.54
CA THR A 219 -8.16 9.38 12.43
C THR A 219 -8.79 10.62 11.80
N ALA A 220 -8.74 11.76 12.48
CA ALA A 220 -9.16 13.05 11.90
C ALA A 220 -8.38 13.40 10.63
N ASP A 221 -7.13 12.95 10.52
CA ASP A 221 -6.27 13.14 9.34
C ASP A 221 -6.49 12.07 8.27
N GLY A 222 -7.43 11.14 8.48
CA GLY A 222 -7.74 10.02 7.59
C GLY A 222 -6.97 8.74 7.94
N PHE A 223 -6.61 7.99 6.91
CA PHE A 223 -5.86 6.72 6.97
C PHE A 223 -4.82 6.69 5.85
N VAL A 224 -3.85 5.77 5.92
CA VAL A 224 -2.84 5.59 4.87
C VAL A 224 -3.45 4.75 3.74
N PHE A 225 -3.80 3.50 4.07
CA PHE A 225 -4.49 2.56 3.17
C PHE A 225 -5.51 1.71 3.93
N ARG A 226 -6.60 1.34 3.26
CA ARG A 226 -7.45 0.25 3.73
C ARG A 226 -6.72 -1.06 3.47
N VAL A 227 -6.56 -1.89 4.49
CA VAL A 227 -5.83 -3.16 4.40
C VAL A 227 -6.82 -4.31 4.38
N ASP A 228 -6.66 -5.21 3.41
CA ASP A 228 -7.42 -6.46 3.31
C ASP A 228 -6.49 -7.66 3.49
N MET A 229 -6.82 -8.53 4.44
CA MET A 229 -6.04 -9.72 4.78
C MET A 229 -6.75 -11.02 4.37
N ARG A 230 -7.88 -10.95 3.65
CA ARG A 230 -8.77 -12.11 3.41
C ARG A 230 -8.20 -13.14 2.44
N LEU A 231 -7.20 -12.77 1.64
CA LEU A 231 -6.52 -13.67 0.70
C LEU A 231 -5.49 -14.59 1.36
N ARG A 232 -5.21 -14.43 2.66
CA ARG A 232 -4.27 -15.31 3.39
C ARG A 232 -4.83 -16.73 3.52
N PRO A 233 -3.98 -17.75 3.72
CA PRO A 233 -4.43 -19.12 3.98
C PRO A 233 -5.52 -19.20 5.04
N PHE A 234 -6.59 -19.95 4.76
CA PHE A 234 -7.80 -20.08 5.58
C PHE A 234 -8.63 -18.78 5.76
N GLY A 235 -8.31 -17.71 5.03
CA GLY A 235 -9.02 -16.44 5.08
C GLY A 235 -9.09 -15.86 6.48
N ASP A 236 -10.25 -15.33 6.86
CA ASP A 236 -10.46 -14.70 8.18
C ASP A 236 -10.31 -15.64 9.37
N ALA A 237 -10.52 -16.94 9.17
CA ALA A 237 -10.33 -17.97 10.19
C ALA A 237 -8.86 -18.38 10.37
N GLY A 238 -7.98 -18.00 9.44
CA GLY A 238 -6.57 -18.34 9.45
C GLY A 238 -5.72 -17.47 10.38
N PRO A 239 -4.54 -17.97 10.78
CA PRO A 239 -3.56 -17.15 11.47
C PRO A 239 -3.19 -15.94 10.63
N LEU A 240 -2.83 -14.84 11.30
CA LEU A 240 -2.46 -13.60 10.61
C LEU A 240 -1.15 -13.76 9.82
N VAL A 241 -0.22 -14.53 10.37
CA VAL A 241 1.10 -14.79 9.80
C VAL A 241 1.29 -16.30 9.74
N VAL A 242 1.85 -16.81 8.64
CA VAL A 242 2.11 -18.24 8.42
C VAL A 242 3.59 -18.48 8.11
N THR A 243 4.10 -19.67 8.46
CA THR A 243 5.41 -20.13 7.97
C THR A 243 5.34 -20.51 6.50
N TYR A 244 6.49 -20.59 5.82
CA TYR A 244 6.54 -21.07 4.44
C TYR A 244 6.02 -22.49 4.33
N ASP A 245 6.41 -23.37 5.25
CA ASP A 245 5.93 -24.76 5.29
C ASP A 245 4.40 -24.85 5.48
N ALA A 246 3.82 -24.04 6.37
CA ALA A 246 2.36 -24.01 6.56
C ALA A 246 1.64 -23.49 5.32
N MET A 247 2.22 -22.47 4.67
CA MET A 247 1.71 -21.91 3.42
C MET A 247 1.77 -22.92 2.28
N GLU A 248 2.89 -23.62 2.09
CA GLU A 248 3.06 -24.65 1.08
C GLU A 248 2.08 -25.80 1.27
N ASN A 249 1.98 -26.32 2.50
CA ASN A 249 1.05 -27.39 2.84
C ASN A 249 -0.40 -27.00 2.53
N TYR A 250 -0.80 -25.77 2.85
CA TYR A 250 -2.13 -25.26 2.54
C TYR A 250 -2.38 -25.20 1.02
N TYR A 251 -1.46 -24.59 0.27
CA TYR A 251 -1.58 -24.45 -1.18
C TYR A 251 -1.55 -25.79 -1.92
N HIS A 252 -0.81 -26.77 -1.39
CA HIS A 252 -0.79 -28.12 -1.96
C HIS A 252 -2.08 -28.89 -1.69
N SER A 253 -2.61 -28.83 -0.46
CA SER A 253 -3.67 -29.75 0.00
C SER A 253 -5.10 -29.19 -0.06
N GLN A 254 -5.27 -27.89 0.11
CA GLN A 254 -6.60 -27.29 0.41
C GLN A 254 -6.97 -26.13 -0.51
N ALA A 255 -6.02 -25.55 -1.22
CA ALA A 255 -6.28 -24.35 -1.98
C ALA A 255 -7.16 -24.58 -3.20
N ARG A 256 -8.12 -23.67 -3.35
CA ARG A 256 -9.11 -23.65 -4.42
C ARG A 256 -8.51 -23.01 -5.68
N ASP A 257 -9.11 -23.29 -6.83
CA ASP A 257 -8.59 -22.78 -8.11
C ASP A 257 -8.60 -21.24 -8.19
N TRP A 258 -9.53 -20.56 -7.52
CA TRP A 258 -9.53 -19.09 -7.45
C TRP A 258 -8.33 -18.53 -6.67
N GLU A 259 -7.83 -19.26 -5.67
CA GLU A 259 -6.64 -18.85 -4.91
C GLU A 259 -5.39 -18.94 -5.77
N ARG A 260 -5.33 -19.92 -6.69
CA ARG A 260 -4.27 -19.98 -7.71
C ARG A 260 -4.32 -18.77 -8.63
N TYR A 261 -5.51 -18.39 -9.09
CA TYR A 261 -5.68 -17.20 -9.91
C TYR A 261 -5.26 -15.92 -9.17
N ALA A 262 -5.63 -15.78 -7.89
CA ALA A 262 -5.21 -14.65 -7.06
C ALA A 262 -3.67 -14.60 -6.90
N MET A 263 -3.03 -15.75 -6.71
CA MET A 263 -1.57 -15.87 -6.55
C MET A 263 -0.76 -15.54 -7.80
N VAL A 264 -1.37 -15.50 -9.00
CA VAL A 264 -0.68 -15.02 -10.22
C VAL A 264 -0.11 -13.61 -10.03
N LYS A 265 -0.80 -12.78 -9.24
CA LYS A 265 -0.40 -11.39 -8.97
C LYS A 265 0.38 -11.24 -7.67
N ALA A 266 0.68 -12.32 -6.95
CA ALA A 266 1.42 -12.22 -5.69
C ALA A 266 2.84 -11.71 -5.92
N ARG A 267 3.26 -10.70 -5.15
CA ARG A 267 4.61 -10.13 -5.20
C ARG A 267 5.10 -9.79 -3.80
N ALA A 268 6.32 -10.21 -3.47
CA ALA A 268 6.96 -9.80 -2.23
C ALA A 268 7.30 -8.30 -2.26
N ILE A 269 6.85 -7.58 -1.23
CA ILE A 269 7.12 -6.16 -0.99
C ILE A 269 8.33 -6.01 -0.07
N THR A 270 8.45 -6.90 0.92
CA THR A 270 9.53 -6.94 1.91
C THR A 270 10.26 -8.28 1.86
N GLY A 271 11.44 -8.34 2.47
CA GLY A 271 12.29 -9.54 2.45
C GLY A 271 13.60 -9.33 1.74
N ASP A 272 14.55 -10.19 2.07
CA ASP A 272 15.82 -10.30 1.38
C ASP A 272 15.66 -11.19 0.15
N ARG A 273 16.58 -11.02 -0.79
CA ARG A 273 16.55 -11.72 -2.08
C ARG A 273 16.40 -13.23 -1.92
N ASP A 274 17.15 -13.85 -1.02
CA ASP A 274 17.13 -15.31 -0.84
C ASP A 274 15.78 -15.81 -0.29
N GLU A 275 15.17 -15.07 0.64
CA GLU A 275 13.85 -15.41 1.19
C GLU A 275 12.74 -15.21 0.17
N ILE A 276 12.84 -14.14 -0.64
CA ILE A 276 11.92 -13.85 -1.73
C ILE A 276 12.04 -14.92 -2.82
N ASP A 277 13.26 -15.32 -3.20
CA ASP A 277 13.50 -16.33 -4.23
C ASP A 277 12.93 -17.69 -3.80
N ALA A 278 13.12 -18.08 -2.53
CA ALA A 278 12.55 -19.31 -1.96
C ALA A 278 11.01 -19.29 -2.00
N LEU A 279 10.39 -18.22 -1.49
CA LEU A 279 8.93 -18.06 -1.49
C LEU A 279 8.37 -18.04 -2.92
N THR A 280 9.02 -17.30 -3.82
CA THR A 280 8.62 -17.18 -5.23
C THR A 280 8.70 -18.54 -5.94
N GLY A 281 9.73 -19.34 -5.65
CA GLY A 281 9.86 -20.70 -6.17
C GLY A 281 8.67 -21.58 -5.79
N MET A 282 8.31 -21.59 -4.51
CA MET A 282 7.15 -22.32 -3.98
C MET A 282 5.84 -21.84 -4.60
N LEU A 283 5.59 -20.52 -4.61
CA LEU A 283 4.38 -19.94 -5.18
C LEU A 283 4.26 -20.22 -6.69
N ARG A 284 5.37 -20.15 -7.44
CA ARG A 284 5.36 -20.49 -8.88
C ARG A 284 4.99 -21.94 -9.14
N ALA A 285 5.48 -22.88 -8.33
CA ALA A 285 5.12 -24.29 -8.45
C ALA A 285 3.63 -24.53 -8.17
N PHE A 286 3.06 -23.78 -7.23
CA PHE A 286 1.62 -23.80 -6.95
C PHE A 286 0.78 -23.17 -8.08
N VAL A 287 1.16 -22.00 -8.58
CA VAL A 287 0.40 -21.25 -9.59
C VAL A 287 0.47 -21.94 -10.96
N TYR A 288 1.67 -22.29 -11.41
CA TYR A 288 1.91 -22.79 -12.77
C TYR A 288 2.10 -24.30 -12.77
N ARG A 289 0.96 -25.03 -12.72
CA ARG A 289 0.96 -26.49 -12.75
C ARG A 289 1.65 -27.01 -14.02
N ARG A 290 2.42 -28.08 -13.87
CA ARG A 290 3.08 -28.76 -15.00
C ARG A 290 2.09 -29.44 -15.96
N TYR A 291 0.94 -29.87 -15.45
CA TYR A 291 -0.11 -30.52 -16.23
C TYR A 291 -1.42 -29.76 -16.06
N ILE A 292 -2.09 -29.50 -17.19
CA ILE A 292 -3.41 -28.88 -17.26
C ILE A 292 -4.35 -29.92 -17.83
N ASP A 293 -5.40 -30.24 -17.08
CA ASP A 293 -6.50 -31.09 -17.54
C ASP A 293 -7.75 -30.25 -17.88
N PHE A 294 -8.77 -30.91 -18.43
CA PHE A 294 -10.03 -30.25 -18.77
C PHE A 294 -10.76 -29.67 -17.55
N GLY A 295 -10.57 -30.24 -16.35
CA GLY A 295 -11.19 -29.76 -15.12
C GLY A 295 -10.69 -28.38 -14.70
N VAL A 296 -9.39 -28.09 -14.89
CA VAL A 296 -8.82 -26.76 -14.64
C VAL A 296 -9.46 -25.70 -15.55
N ILE A 297 -9.63 -26.02 -16.84
CA ILE A 297 -10.22 -25.09 -17.82
C ILE A 297 -11.69 -24.81 -17.46
N GLU A 298 -12.42 -25.83 -17.04
CA GLU A 298 -13.81 -25.70 -16.60
C GLU A 298 -13.93 -24.83 -15.34
N SER A 299 -13.08 -25.05 -14.35
CA SER A 299 -13.04 -24.25 -13.11
C SER A 299 -12.80 -22.76 -13.37
N ILE A 300 -11.88 -22.42 -14.29
CA ILE A 300 -11.64 -21.02 -14.70
C ILE A 300 -12.88 -20.42 -15.38
N ARG A 301 -13.56 -21.19 -16.25
CA ARG A 301 -14.81 -20.74 -16.91
C ARG A 301 -15.92 -20.51 -15.90
N ASP A 302 -16.07 -21.38 -14.91
CA ASP A 302 -17.08 -21.24 -13.87
C ASP A 302 -16.82 -20.04 -12.97
N MET A 303 -15.56 -19.79 -12.63
CA MET A 303 -15.15 -18.59 -11.91
C MET A 303 -15.49 -17.32 -12.71
N LYS A 304 -15.18 -17.30 -14.02
CA LYS A 304 -15.54 -16.18 -14.90
C LYS A 304 -17.05 -15.94 -14.91
N ARG A 305 -17.86 -16.98 -15.11
CA ARG A 305 -19.33 -16.89 -15.11
C ARG A 305 -19.87 -16.37 -13.77
N MET A 306 -19.27 -16.79 -12.66
CA MET A 306 -19.66 -16.33 -11.32
C MET A 306 -19.40 -14.83 -11.14
N ILE A 307 -18.21 -14.36 -11.57
CA ILE A 307 -17.85 -12.95 -11.53
C ILE A 307 -18.82 -12.13 -12.40
N GLU A 308 -19.08 -12.55 -13.64
CA GLU A 308 -20.01 -11.85 -14.55
C GLU A 308 -21.42 -11.74 -13.97
N ARG A 309 -21.93 -12.80 -13.33
CA ARG A 309 -23.25 -12.77 -12.67
C ARG A 309 -23.30 -11.80 -11.49
N GLU A 310 -22.26 -11.76 -10.67
CA GLU A 310 -22.18 -10.83 -9.54
C GLU A 310 -22.02 -9.37 -9.98
N LEU A 311 -21.28 -9.11 -11.05
CA LEU A 311 -21.18 -7.76 -11.65
C LEU A 311 -22.55 -7.30 -12.17
N HIS A 312 -23.25 -8.17 -12.92
CA HIS A 312 -24.59 -7.88 -13.41
C HIS A 312 -25.59 -7.56 -12.30
N LYS A 313 -25.55 -8.30 -11.17
CA LYS A 313 -26.40 -8.00 -9.99
C LYS A 313 -26.10 -6.64 -9.37
N LYS A 314 -24.85 -6.17 -9.46
CA LYS A 314 -24.42 -4.87 -8.95
C LYS A 314 -24.65 -3.71 -9.94
N GLY A 315 -25.27 -3.98 -11.09
CA GLY A 315 -25.56 -2.98 -12.12
C GLY A 315 -24.32 -2.50 -12.88
N MET A 316 -23.25 -3.30 -12.87
CA MET A 316 -22.04 -3.10 -13.67
C MET A 316 -22.00 -4.06 -14.85
#